data_AF-A0A352VWR8-F1
#
_entry.id   AF-A0A352VWR8-F1
#
_cell.length_a   1.000
_cell.length_b   1.000
_cell.length_c   1.000
_cell.angle_alpha   90.00
_cell.angle_beta   90.00
_cell.angle_gamma   90.00
#
_symmetry.space_group_name_H-M   'P 1'
#
loop_
_entity.id
_entity.type
_entity.pdbx_description
1 polymer ?
#
loop_
_entity_poly.entity_id
_entity_poly.type
_entity_poly.pdbx_seq_one_letter_code
_entity_poly.pdbx_strand_id
1 'polypeptide(L)'
;MQKTGEYRQAIAYYFTALKNDPSCEDAMYGLGECYIKLDDHSNAYDFFLKVRSLHGGMQRNAEVYIGLCLFKLGKYSEAAEYLETGLKGISEKLPLWNEGMAKLADSYIFCRDIGKVREIYQKILANHPSNSEIRHKETILTNFFNNKELIDFYNLDGDKFQQTVKKIFERLDFIIDSMGINSENSISLKISRIRKSSQRVTEFIFLDRTPRLVTVTVLEEEFEKMKASRAQIAFFITLFDFEDGCHQYVASKPLELINGAEFYKILKGYDPF
;
A
#
# COMPACT_ATOMS: atom_id res chain seq x y z
N MET A 1 -15.85 18.85 13.56
CA MET A 1 -17.26 18.97 13.98
C MET A 1 -18.09 19.91 13.12
N GLN A 2 -17.58 21.08 12.70
CA GLN A 2 -18.34 22.02 11.85
C GLN A 2 -18.59 21.48 10.43
N LYS A 3 -17.55 21.05 9.71
CA LYS A 3 -17.68 20.50 8.34
C LYS A 3 -18.59 19.27 8.25
N THR A 4 -18.55 18.38 9.24
CA THR A 4 -19.44 17.21 9.31
C THR A 4 -20.91 17.61 9.47
N GLY A 5 -21.20 18.73 10.14
CA GLY A 5 -22.55 19.28 10.22
C GLY A 5 -23.01 19.87 8.88
N GLU A 6 -22.13 20.58 8.17
CA GLU A 6 -22.40 21.15 6.85
C GLU A 6 -22.72 20.06 5.82
N TYR A 7 -21.97 18.95 5.78
CA TYR A 7 -22.25 17.83 4.87
C TYR A 7 -23.59 17.16 5.16
N ARG A 8 -23.98 17.01 6.44
CA ARG A 8 -25.30 16.46 6.80
C ARG A 8 -26.44 17.37 6.38
N GLN A 9 -26.25 18.69 6.47
CA GLN A 9 -27.22 19.66 5.95
C GLN A 9 -27.31 19.61 4.43
N ALA A 10 -26.17 19.55 3.73
CA ALA A 10 -26.13 19.41 2.28
C ALA A 10 -26.87 18.16 1.80
N ILE A 11 -26.71 17.02 2.48
CA ILE A 11 -27.47 15.79 2.22
C ILE A 11 -28.98 16.03 2.27
N ALA A 12 -29.48 16.77 3.28
CA ALA A 12 -30.91 17.08 3.38
C ALA A 12 -31.41 17.95 2.20
N TYR A 13 -30.60 18.92 1.75
CA TYR A 13 -30.91 19.73 0.57
C TYR A 13 -30.93 18.89 -0.71
N TYR A 14 -29.94 18.02 -0.93
CA TYR A 14 -29.90 17.16 -2.10
C TYR A 14 -31.04 16.14 -2.12
N PHE A 15 -31.42 15.57 -0.98
CA PHE A 15 -32.62 14.72 -0.92
C PHE A 15 -33.90 15.50 -1.22
N THR A 16 -33.98 16.77 -0.86
CA THR A 16 -35.11 17.64 -1.24
C THR A 16 -35.12 17.88 -2.75
N ALA A 17 -33.95 18.10 -3.36
CA ALA A 17 -33.83 18.19 -4.82
C ALA A 17 -34.29 16.89 -5.50
N LEU A 18 -33.87 15.72 -5.00
CA LEU A 18 -34.29 14.42 -5.54
C LEU A 18 -35.77 14.09 -5.34
N LYS A 19 -36.43 14.67 -4.33
CA LYS A 19 -37.89 14.57 -4.20
C LYS A 19 -38.62 15.33 -5.31
N ASN A 20 -38.05 16.45 -5.75
CA ASN A 20 -38.62 17.28 -6.81
C ASN A 20 -38.27 16.73 -8.20
N ASP A 21 -37.03 16.27 -8.38
CA ASP A 21 -36.53 15.62 -9.59
C ASP A 21 -35.70 14.37 -9.22
N PRO A 22 -36.31 13.18 -9.25
CA PRO A 22 -35.62 11.92 -8.95
C PRO A 22 -34.47 11.57 -9.90
N SER A 23 -34.34 12.26 -11.03
CA SER A 23 -33.28 12.05 -12.04
C SER A 23 -32.19 13.12 -12.01
N CYS A 24 -32.22 14.03 -11.04
CA CYS A 24 -31.23 15.11 -10.92
C CYS A 24 -29.82 14.54 -10.67
N GLU A 25 -29.00 14.51 -11.73
CA GLU A 25 -27.64 13.99 -11.73
C GLU A 25 -26.76 14.73 -10.69
N ASP A 26 -26.82 16.07 -10.68
CA ASP A 26 -26.08 16.92 -9.75
C ASP A 26 -26.37 16.60 -8.28
N ALA A 27 -27.65 16.32 -7.96
CA ALA A 27 -28.04 16.02 -6.59
C ALA A 27 -27.55 14.63 -6.14
N MET A 28 -27.59 13.63 -7.03
CA MET A 28 -27.02 12.30 -6.73
C MET A 28 -25.51 12.37 -6.57
N TYR A 29 -24.84 13.10 -7.45
CA TYR A 29 -23.39 13.27 -7.39
C TYR A 29 -22.97 14.00 -6.11
N GLY A 30 -23.66 15.09 -5.76
CA GLY A 30 -23.41 15.83 -4.53
C GLY A 30 -23.65 15.00 -3.26
N LEU A 31 -24.65 14.10 -3.27
CA LEU A 31 -24.84 13.12 -2.19
C LEU A 31 -23.63 12.19 -2.07
N GLY A 32 -23.17 11.63 -3.20
CA GLY A 32 -21.99 10.78 -3.24
C GLY A 32 -20.76 11.45 -2.62
N GLU A 33 -20.48 12.71 -3.00
CA GLU A 33 -19.36 13.48 -2.45
C GLU A 33 -19.54 13.76 -0.95
N CYS A 34 -20.75 14.10 -0.50
CA CYS A 34 -21.03 14.32 0.92
C CYS A 34 -20.78 13.04 1.74
N TYR A 35 -21.19 11.88 1.24
CA TYR A 35 -20.95 10.59 1.92
C TYR A 35 -19.46 10.24 1.97
N ILE A 36 -18.68 10.52 0.91
CA ILE A 36 -17.21 10.41 0.96
C ILE A 36 -16.63 11.27 2.08
N LYS A 37 -17.07 12.54 2.21
CA LYS A 37 -16.57 13.44 3.26
C LYS A 37 -17.00 13.03 4.68
N LEU A 38 -18.00 12.16 4.78
CA LEU A 38 -18.46 11.55 6.03
C LEU A 38 -17.87 10.15 6.27
N ASP A 39 -16.92 9.70 5.43
CA ASP A 39 -16.28 8.38 5.48
C ASP A 39 -17.27 7.21 5.26
N ASP A 40 -18.46 7.49 4.72
CA ASP A 40 -19.50 6.52 4.41
C ASP A 40 -19.40 6.09 2.95
N HIS A 41 -18.40 5.27 2.67
CA HIS A 41 -18.07 4.84 1.32
C HIS A 41 -19.12 3.92 0.69
N SER A 42 -19.92 3.22 1.50
CA SER A 42 -21.01 2.37 1.02
C SER A 42 -22.15 3.20 0.44
N ASN A 43 -22.64 4.21 1.16
CA ASN A 43 -23.68 5.08 0.61
C ASN A 43 -23.15 5.90 -0.57
N ALA A 44 -21.90 6.39 -0.50
CA ALA A 44 -21.27 7.08 -1.61
C ALA A 44 -21.28 6.23 -2.90
N TYR A 45 -20.84 4.97 -2.79
CA TYR A 45 -20.85 4.01 -3.89
C TYR A 45 -22.24 3.86 -4.52
N ASP A 46 -23.28 3.68 -3.72
CA ASP A 46 -24.65 3.52 -4.21
C ASP A 46 -25.15 4.76 -4.99
N PHE A 47 -24.80 5.96 -4.53
CA PHE A 47 -25.17 7.19 -5.25
C PHE A 47 -24.39 7.37 -6.55
N PHE A 48 -23.09 7.07 -6.59
CA PHE A 48 -22.32 7.15 -7.83
C PHE A 48 -22.73 6.08 -8.84
N LEU A 49 -23.18 4.90 -8.40
CA LEU A 49 -23.80 3.91 -9.29
C LEU A 49 -25.06 4.46 -9.97
N LYS A 50 -25.89 5.21 -9.23
CA LYS A 50 -27.07 5.87 -9.81
C LYS A 50 -26.68 6.94 -10.81
N VAL A 51 -25.69 7.79 -10.49
CA VAL A 51 -25.15 8.79 -11.45
C VAL A 51 -24.70 8.10 -12.74
N ARG A 52 -23.92 7.02 -12.63
CA ARG A 52 -23.46 6.24 -13.80
C ARG A 52 -24.63 5.74 -14.65
N SER A 53 -25.74 5.31 -14.04
CA SER A 53 -26.91 4.78 -14.75
C SER A 53 -27.73 5.84 -15.50
N LEU A 54 -27.57 7.13 -15.17
CA LEU A 54 -28.25 8.22 -15.85
C LEU A 54 -27.64 8.54 -17.22
N HIS A 55 -26.45 8.01 -17.54
CA HIS A 55 -25.73 8.27 -18.79
C HIS A 55 -25.55 9.77 -19.09
N GLY A 56 -25.42 10.58 -18.02
CA GLY A 56 -25.27 12.02 -18.07
C GLY A 56 -23.82 12.50 -18.19
N GLY A 57 -23.62 13.80 -17.98
CA GLY A 57 -22.32 14.45 -18.18
C GLY A 57 -21.27 14.05 -17.15
N MET A 58 -21.68 13.52 -16.00
CA MET A 58 -20.80 13.14 -14.88
C MET A 58 -20.47 11.65 -14.84
N GLN A 59 -20.91 10.85 -15.82
CA GLN A 59 -20.72 9.40 -15.83
C GLN A 59 -19.25 9.00 -15.58
N ARG A 60 -18.29 9.64 -16.25
CA ARG A 60 -16.86 9.33 -16.08
C ARG A 60 -16.33 9.71 -14.71
N ASN A 61 -16.75 10.85 -14.16
CA ASN A 61 -16.37 11.24 -12.81
C ASN A 61 -16.92 10.23 -11.81
N ALA A 62 -18.18 9.81 -11.99
CA ALA A 62 -18.81 8.80 -11.15
C ALA A 62 -18.07 7.47 -11.21
N GLU A 63 -17.56 7.03 -12.36
CA GLU A 63 -16.71 5.82 -12.46
C GLU A 63 -15.44 5.94 -11.62
N VAL A 64 -14.76 7.09 -11.65
CA VAL A 64 -13.59 7.32 -10.78
C VAL A 64 -13.99 7.24 -9.31
N TYR A 65 -15.05 7.94 -8.90
CA TYR A 65 -15.51 7.91 -7.51
C TYR A 65 -16.02 6.54 -7.05
N ILE A 66 -16.63 5.74 -7.93
CA ILE A 66 -16.95 4.34 -7.66
C ILE A 66 -15.67 3.58 -7.32
N GLY A 67 -14.63 3.72 -8.16
CA GLY A 67 -13.33 3.10 -7.91
C GLY A 67 -12.70 3.54 -6.58
N LEU A 68 -12.76 4.83 -6.25
CA LEU A 68 -12.29 5.36 -4.97
C LEU A 68 -13.05 4.76 -3.77
N CYS A 69 -14.36 4.61 -3.87
CA CYS A 69 -15.18 3.99 -2.82
C CYS A 69 -14.86 2.50 -2.69
N LEU A 70 -14.75 1.77 -3.79
CA LEU A 70 -14.39 0.35 -3.80
C LEU A 70 -13.03 0.09 -3.14
N PHE A 71 -12.04 0.95 -3.42
CA PHE A 71 -10.73 0.88 -2.77
C PHE A 71 -10.87 0.99 -1.24
N LYS A 72 -11.64 1.96 -0.77
CA LYS A 72 -11.88 2.17 0.67
C LYS A 72 -12.66 1.03 1.32
N LEU A 73 -13.48 0.33 0.55
CA LEU A 73 -14.20 -0.88 0.95
C LEU A 73 -13.32 -2.16 0.84
N GLY A 74 -12.04 -2.04 0.49
CA GLY A 74 -11.10 -3.16 0.39
C GLY A 74 -11.25 -4.00 -0.89
N LYS A 75 -12.07 -3.55 -1.84
CA LYS A 75 -12.33 -4.26 -3.12
C LYS A 75 -11.36 -3.80 -4.21
N TYR A 76 -10.07 -4.09 -4.01
CA TYR A 76 -8.98 -3.51 -4.81
C TYR A 76 -9.03 -3.88 -6.30
N SER A 77 -9.38 -5.12 -6.65
CA SER A 77 -9.49 -5.54 -8.05
C SER A 77 -10.60 -4.78 -8.79
N GLU A 78 -11.80 -4.71 -8.19
CA GLU A 78 -12.90 -3.94 -8.76
C GLU A 78 -12.55 -2.45 -8.82
N ALA A 79 -11.91 -1.91 -7.77
CA ALA A 79 -11.46 -0.52 -7.76
C ALA A 79 -10.55 -0.20 -8.95
N ALA A 80 -9.60 -1.07 -9.27
CA ALA A 80 -8.70 -0.90 -10.41
C ALA A 80 -9.46 -0.84 -11.75
N GLU A 81 -10.42 -1.73 -11.98
CA GLU A 81 -11.22 -1.77 -13.22
C GLU A 81 -12.02 -0.48 -13.44
N TYR A 82 -12.68 0.02 -12.38
CA TYR A 82 -13.46 1.25 -12.43
C TYR A 82 -12.57 2.48 -12.64
N LEU A 83 -11.42 2.55 -11.95
CA LEU A 83 -10.47 3.64 -12.09
C LEU A 83 -9.84 3.65 -13.50
N GLU A 84 -9.42 2.51 -14.05
CA GLU A 84 -8.89 2.42 -15.41
C GLU A 84 -9.89 2.91 -16.45
N THR A 85 -11.18 2.58 -16.27
CA THR A 85 -12.24 2.96 -17.20
C THR A 85 -12.55 4.45 -17.08
N GLY A 86 -12.80 4.94 -15.85
CA GLY A 86 -13.15 6.33 -15.59
C GLY A 86 -12.06 7.31 -16.02
N LEU A 87 -10.79 6.99 -15.76
CA LEU A 87 -9.66 7.89 -16.01
C LEU A 87 -9.33 8.09 -17.50
N LYS A 88 -9.75 7.20 -18.41
CA LYS A 88 -9.48 7.33 -19.87
C LYS A 88 -10.01 8.63 -20.47
N GLY A 89 -11.00 9.23 -19.84
CA GLY A 89 -11.69 10.40 -20.36
C GLY A 89 -11.64 11.64 -19.47
N ILE A 90 -10.89 11.59 -18.36
CA ILE A 90 -10.68 12.72 -17.45
C ILE A 90 -9.43 13.45 -17.90
N SER A 91 -9.51 14.79 -17.95
CA SER A 91 -8.33 15.61 -18.24
C SER A 91 -7.25 15.39 -17.17
N GLU A 92 -6.05 15.10 -17.63
CA GLU A 92 -4.90 14.76 -16.76
C GLU A 92 -4.45 15.94 -15.89
N LYS A 93 -4.93 17.16 -16.16
CA LYS A 93 -4.71 18.35 -15.35
C LYS A 93 -5.66 18.47 -14.15
N LEU A 94 -6.73 17.67 -14.11
CA LEU A 94 -7.73 17.75 -13.05
C LEU A 94 -7.24 17.05 -11.78
N PRO A 95 -7.52 17.59 -10.58
CA PRO A 95 -7.20 16.94 -9.32
C PRO A 95 -7.76 15.51 -9.21
N LEU A 96 -8.95 15.28 -9.76
CA LEU A 96 -9.60 13.96 -9.79
C LEU A 96 -8.77 12.92 -10.55
N TRP A 97 -8.06 13.32 -11.61
CA TRP A 97 -7.17 12.40 -12.33
C TRP A 97 -5.99 11.99 -11.46
N ASN A 98 -5.37 12.93 -10.76
CA ASN A 98 -4.25 12.64 -9.86
C ASN A 98 -4.66 11.72 -8.71
N GLU A 99 -5.79 12.01 -8.07
CA GLU A 99 -6.33 11.16 -7.01
C GLU A 99 -6.68 9.76 -7.53
N GLY A 100 -7.35 9.67 -8.67
CA GLY A 100 -7.69 8.39 -9.28
C GLY A 100 -6.47 7.57 -9.71
N MET A 101 -5.45 8.20 -10.30
CA MET A 101 -4.20 7.51 -10.70
C MET A 101 -3.40 7.02 -9.49
N ALA A 102 -3.31 7.81 -8.43
CA ALA A 102 -2.68 7.38 -7.18
C ALA A 102 -3.41 6.17 -6.58
N LYS A 103 -4.75 6.22 -6.56
CA LYS A 103 -5.57 5.10 -6.04
C LYS A 103 -5.56 3.88 -6.95
N LEU A 104 -5.37 4.07 -8.25
CA LEU A 104 -5.20 2.98 -9.20
C LEU A 104 -3.86 2.27 -8.94
N ALA A 105 -2.78 3.01 -8.72
CA ALA A 105 -1.49 2.43 -8.30
C ALA A 105 -1.64 1.65 -6.99
N ASP A 106 -2.24 2.25 -5.96
CA ASP A 106 -2.48 1.57 -4.68
C ASP A 106 -3.31 0.28 -4.87
N SER A 107 -4.35 0.31 -5.72
CA SER A 107 -5.18 -0.86 -6.01
C SER A 107 -4.34 -2.01 -6.59
N TYR A 108 -3.46 -1.71 -7.54
CA TYR A 108 -2.58 -2.73 -8.12
C TYR A 108 -1.47 -3.21 -7.16
N ILE A 109 -1.00 -2.36 -6.25
CA ILE A 109 -0.11 -2.77 -5.14
C ILE A 109 -0.79 -3.86 -4.31
N PHE A 110 -2.05 -3.66 -3.93
CA PHE A 110 -2.82 -4.66 -3.18
C PHE A 110 -3.18 -5.90 -4.01
N CYS A 111 -3.40 -5.75 -5.32
CA CYS A 111 -3.56 -6.88 -6.23
C CYS A 111 -2.24 -7.58 -6.59
N ARG A 112 -1.10 -7.10 -6.06
CA ARG A 112 0.25 -7.60 -6.32
C ARG A 112 0.72 -7.48 -7.78
N ASP A 113 0.02 -6.72 -8.61
CA ASP A 113 0.38 -6.45 -10.01
C ASP A 113 1.32 -5.24 -10.11
N ILE A 114 2.57 -5.47 -9.74
CA ILE A 114 3.62 -4.45 -9.78
C ILE A 114 3.97 -4.00 -11.21
N GLY A 115 3.62 -4.78 -12.23
CA GLY A 115 3.80 -4.41 -13.63
C GLY A 115 2.93 -3.22 -13.97
N LYS A 116 1.64 -3.31 -13.61
CA LYS A 116 0.69 -2.21 -13.75
C LYS A 116 1.07 -0.98 -12.93
N VAL A 117 1.56 -1.15 -11.71
CA VAL A 117 2.03 -0.02 -10.88
C VAL A 117 3.10 0.80 -11.60
N ARG A 118 4.06 0.13 -12.26
CA ARG A 118 5.08 0.83 -13.07
C ARG A 118 4.47 1.60 -14.22
N GLU A 119 3.57 0.99 -15.00
CA GLU A 119 2.91 1.67 -16.14
C GLU A 119 2.24 2.97 -15.67
N ILE A 120 1.59 2.92 -14.50
CA ILE A 120 0.90 4.06 -13.90
C ILE A 120 1.89 5.16 -13.48
N TYR A 121 2.98 4.81 -12.78
CA TYR A 121 3.98 5.79 -12.39
C TYR A 121 4.64 6.46 -13.59
N GLN A 122 4.94 5.69 -14.65
CA GLN A 122 5.46 6.25 -15.89
C GLN A 122 4.47 7.23 -16.53
N LYS A 123 3.18 6.91 -16.53
CA LYS A 123 2.13 7.81 -17.02
C LYS A 123 2.02 9.09 -16.18
N ILE A 124 2.09 8.99 -14.85
CA ILE A 124 2.10 10.17 -13.96
C ILE A 124 3.32 11.05 -14.25
N LEU A 125 4.51 10.46 -14.39
CA LEU A 125 5.74 11.19 -14.65
C LEU A 125 5.80 11.83 -16.04
N ALA A 126 5.13 11.26 -17.04
CA ALA A 126 5.00 11.89 -18.35
C ALA A 126 4.24 13.23 -18.27
N ASN A 127 3.23 13.31 -17.37
CA ASN A 127 2.38 14.50 -17.21
C ASN A 127 2.89 15.47 -16.14
N HIS A 128 3.54 14.94 -15.10
CA HIS A 128 4.12 15.68 -14.01
C HIS A 128 5.58 15.28 -13.79
N PRO A 129 6.50 15.66 -14.72
CA PRO A 129 7.89 15.24 -14.63
C PRO A 129 8.58 15.68 -13.34
N SER A 130 8.14 16.77 -12.72
CA SER A 130 8.66 17.31 -11.46
C SER A 130 8.14 16.60 -10.20
N ASN A 131 7.28 15.59 -10.32
CA ASN A 131 6.78 14.82 -9.18
C ASN A 131 7.91 13.94 -8.60
N SER A 132 8.62 14.48 -7.61
CA SER A 132 9.78 13.81 -6.98
C SER A 132 9.39 12.54 -6.23
N GLU A 133 8.20 12.51 -5.62
CA GLU A 133 7.71 11.35 -4.89
C GLU A 133 7.51 10.15 -5.82
N ILE A 134 6.77 10.35 -6.93
CA ILE A 134 6.55 9.28 -7.91
C ILE A 134 7.85 8.90 -8.61
N ARG A 135 8.74 9.86 -8.87
CA ARG A 135 10.07 9.57 -9.46
C ARG A 135 10.89 8.66 -8.55
N HIS A 136 10.88 8.92 -7.25
CA HIS A 136 11.57 8.08 -6.27
C HIS A 136 10.97 6.67 -6.22
N LYS A 137 9.64 6.55 -6.14
CA LYS A 137 8.93 5.26 -6.17
C LYS A 137 9.19 4.47 -7.47
N GLU A 138 9.25 5.13 -8.62
CA GLU A 138 9.60 4.52 -9.90
C GLU A 138 11.04 4.01 -9.92
N THR A 139 11.99 4.78 -9.37
CA THR A 139 13.40 4.38 -9.28
C THR A 139 13.55 3.08 -8.47
N ILE A 140 12.84 2.98 -7.34
CA ILE A 140 12.85 1.79 -6.49
C ILE A 140 12.25 0.60 -7.22
N LEU A 141 11.11 0.75 -7.91
CA LEU A 141 10.55 -0.30 -8.75
C LEU A 141 11.53 -0.71 -9.85
N THR A 142 12.23 0.24 -10.46
CA THR A 142 13.28 -0.04 -11.45
C THR A 142 14.43 -0.85 -10.92
N ASN A 143 14.91 -0.54 -9.73
CA ASN A 143 15.89 -1.40 -9.06
C ASN A 143 15.34 -2.80 -8.76
N PHE A 144 14.10 -2.90 -8.29
CA PHE A 144 13.44 -4.17 -8.02
C PHE A 144 13.35 -5.05 -9.28
N PHE A 145 12.83 -4.51 -10.37
CA PHE A 145 12.65 -5.26 -11.63
C PHE A 145 13.96 -5.58 -12.36
N ASN A 146 15.05 -4.88 -12.05
CA ASN A 146 16.38 -5.21 -12.56
C ASN A 146 17.03 -6.37 -11.77
N ASN A 147 16.36 -6.85 -10.71
CA ASN A 147 16.88 -7.86 -9.81
C ASN A 147 16.02 -9.13 -9.85
N LYS A 148 16.46 -10.12 -10.62
CA LYS A 148 15.72 -11.37 -10.81
C LYS A 148 15.47 -12.10 -9.49
N GLU A 149 16.44 -12.11 -8.58
CA GLU A 149 16.33 -12.79 -7.29
C GLU A 149 15.25 -12.17 -6.40
N LEU A 150 15.10 -10.83 -6.40
CA LEU A 150 14.00 -10.17 -5.70
C LEU A 150 12.64 -10.49 -6.33
N ILE A 151 12.56 -10.54 -7.66
CA ILE A 151 11.33 -10.90 -8.38
C ILE A 151 10.92 -12.34 -8.08
N ASP A 152 11.86 -13.28 -8.20
CA ASP A 152 11.63 -14.70 -7.94
C ASP A 152 11.17 -14.90 -6.49
N PHE A 153 11.79 -14.20 -5.53
CA PHE A 153 11.40 -14.24 -4.12
C PHE A 153 10.03 -13.60 -3.85
N TYR A 154 9.74 -12.45 -4.47
CA TYR A 154 8.44 -11.79 -4.37
C TYR A 154 7.32 -12.72 -4.88
N ASN A 155 7.53 -13.42 -6.00
CA ASN A 155 6.53 -14.27 -6.64
C ASN A 155 6.27 -15.61 -5.94
N LEU A 156 6.96 -15.92 -4.84
CA LEU A 156 6.70 -17.14 -4.08
C LEU A 156 5.28 -17.15 -3.51
N ASP A 157 4.58 -18.27 -3.64
CA ASP A 157 3.35 -18.53 -2.90
C ASP A 157 3.61 -18.63 -1.38
N GLY A 158 2.56 -18.58 -0.55
CA GLY A 158 2.71 -18.50 0.92
C GLY A 158 3.59 -19.59 1.52
N ASP A 159 3.38 -20.84 1.11
CA ASP A 159 4.14 -21.98 1.63
C ASP A 159 5.61 -21.94 1.19
N LYS A 160 5.87 -21.69 -0.10
CA LYS A 160 7.25 -21.58 -0.59
C LYS A 160 7.96 -20.36 -0.03
N PHE A 161 7.25 -19.25 0.17
CA PHE A 161 7.78 -18.04 0.79
C PHE A 161 8.28 -18.36 2.20
N GLN A 162 7.44 -18.97 3.04
CA GLN A 162 7.80 -19.38 4.40
C GLN A 162 8.99 -20.34 4.43
N GLN A 163 8.98 -21.38 3.58
CA GLN A 163 10.09 -22.33 3.49
C GLN A 163 11.40 -21.68 3.03
N THR A 164 11.32 -20.72 2.11
CA THR A 164 12.49 -20.02 1.57
C THR A 164 13.08 -19.09 2.61
N VAL A 165 12.25 -18.34 3.34
CA VAL A 165 12.69 -17.51 4.48
C VAL A 165 13.41 -18.37 5.51
N LYS A 166 12.85 -19.53 5.88
CA LYS A 166 13.50 -20.47 6.80
C LYS A 166 14.89 -20.89 6.30
N LYS A 167 15.00 -21.32 5.05
CA LYS A 167 16.27 -21.73 4.43
C LYS A 167 17.30 -20.60 4.38
N ILE A 168 16.88 -19.35 4.17
CA ILE A 168 17.77 -18.18 4.15
C ILE A 168 18.46 -18.05 5.51
N PHE A 169 17.69 -18.01 6.60
CA PHE A 169 18.25 -17.80 7.94
C PHE A 169 19.03 -19.01 8.45
N GLU A 170 18.60 -20.25 8.14
CA GLU A 170 19.37 -21.46 8.48
C GLU A 170 20.73 -21.48 7.75
N ARG A 171 20.79 -21.04 6.48
CA ARG A 171 22.04 -20.93 5.72
C ARG A 171 23.00 -19.87 6.28
N LEU A 172 22.47 -18.88 6.99
CA LEU A 172 23.23 -17.86 7.70
C LEU A 172 23.58 -18.29 9.15
N ASP A 173 23.52 -19.60 9.43
CA ASP A 173 23.85 -20.22 10.71
C ASP A 173 22.98 -19.76 11.90
N PHE A 174 21.76 -19.30 11.62
CA PHE A 174 20.78 -18.99 12.66
C PHE A 174 19.90 -20.18 13.02
N ILE A 175 19.58 -20.25 14.31
CA ILE A 175 18.53 -21.12 14.86
C ILE A 175 17.22 -20.34 14.83
N ILE A 176 16.18 -20.90 14.22
CA ILE A 176 14.83 -20.30 14.23
C ILE A 176 14.09 -20.77 15.49
N ASP A 177 13.89 -19.84 16.42
CA ASP A 177 13.20 -20.12 17.69
C ASP A 177 11.68 -20.13 17.52
N SER A 178 11.15 -19.21 16.71
CA SER A 178 9.73 -19.16 16.36
C SER A 178 9.53 -18.36 15.08
N MET A 179 8.45 -18.65 14.34
CA MET A 179 8.07 -17.93 13.13
C MET A 179 6.55 -17.70 13.12
N GLY A 180 6.14 -16.46 12.85
CA GLY A 180 4.74 -16.04 12.75
C GLY A 180 4.43 -15.50 11.36
N ILE A 181 3.30 -15.92 10.81
CA ILE A 181 2.79 -15.40 9.53
C ILE A 181 1.87 -14.23 9.87
N ASN A 182 2.23 -13.04 9.42
CA ASN A 182 1.47 -11.81 9.67
C ASN A 182 0.43 -11.57 8.56
N SER A 183 0.83 -11.85 7.32
CA SER A 183 -0.02 -11.79 6.13
C SER A 183 0.56 -12.66 5.02
N GLU A 184 -0.08 -12.71 3.85
CA GLU A 184 0.50 -13.30 2.64
C GLU A 184 1.84 -12.64 2.21
N ASN A 185 2.11 -11.41 2.65
CA ASN A 185 3.26 -10.61 2.27
C ASN A 185 4.22 -10.33 3.42
N SER A 186 3.98 -10.83 4.62
CA SER A 186 4.86 -10.55 5.74
C SER A 186 4.96 -11.67 6.77
N ILE A 187 6.17 -11.85 7.27
CA ILE A 187 6.53 -12.87 8.26
C ILE A 187 7.40 -12.24 9.34
N SER A 188 7.19 -12.67 10.58
CA SER A 188 8.09 -12.38 11.70
C SER A 188 8.84 -13.63 12.12
N LEU A 189 10.11 -13.48 12.47
CA LEU A 189 10.93 -14.55 13.05
C LEU A 189 11.57 -14.08 14.34
N LYS A 190 11.65 -15.01 15.29
CA LYS A 190 12.61 -14.92 16.39
C LYS A 190 13.71 -15.90 16.08
N ILE A 191 14.92 -15.38 15.91
CA ILE A 191 16.10 -16.18 15.58
C ILE A 191 17.17 -16.00 16.65
N SER A 192 18.07 -16.97 16.75
CA SER A 192 19.20 -16.88 17.66
C SER A 192 20.46 -17.50 17.10
N ARG A 193 21.61 -17.01 17.56
CA ARG A 193 22.92 -17.61 17.27
C ARG A 193 23.80 -17.64 18.51
N ILE A 194 24.73 -18.58 18.55
CA ILE A 194 25.67 -18.76 19.66
C ILE A 194 26.99 -18.11 19.25
N ARG A 195 27.41 -17.07 20.00
CA ARG A 195 28.73 -16.45 19.79
C ARG A 195 29.84 -17.30 20.41
N LYS A 196 31.09 -17.07 20.00
CA LYS A 196 32.29 -17.74 20.54
C LYS A 196 32.38 -17.71 22.09
N SER A 197 31.78 -16.70 22.73
CA SER A 197 31.68 -16.57 24.19
C SER A 197 30.62 -17.46 24.85
N SER A 198 29.97 -18.37 24.11
CA SER A 198 28.79 -19.15 24.54
C SER A 198 27.56 -18.30 24.90
N GLN A 199 27.59 -17.00 24.62
CA GLN A 199 26.43 -16.13 24.79
C GLN A 199 25.47 -16.32 23.61
N ARG A 200 24.21 -16.63 23.92
CA ARG A 200 23.12 -16.66 22.93
C ARG A 200 22.64 -15.23 22.70
N VAL A 201 22.69 -14.81 21.44
CA VAL A 201 22.09 -13.56 20.97
C VAL A 201 20.77 -13.89 20.31
N THR A 202 19.74 -13.13 20.62
CA THR A 202 18.38 -13.33 20.12
C THR A 202 17.92 -12.10 19.39
N GLU A 203 17.43 -12.30 18.17
CA GLU A 203 17.11 -11.25 17.21
C GLU A 203 15.68 -11.44 16.72
N PHE A 204 15.02 -10.34 16.42
CA PHE A 204 13.68 -10.33 15.85
C PHE A 204 13.73 -9.82 14.43
N ILE A 205 13.25 -10.62 13.49
CA ILE A 205 13.16 -10.25 12.08
C ILE A 205 11.70 -9.96 11.75
N PHE A 206 11.43 -8.83 11.11
CA PHE A 206 10.21 -8.61 10.36
C PHE A 206 10.57 -8.49 8.88
N LEU A 207 9.98 -9.33 8.03
CA LEU A 207 10.19 -9.31 6.59
C LEU A 207 8.87 -8.98 5.89
N ASP A 208 8.85 -7.87 5.15
CA ASP A 208 7.72 -7.39 4.36
C ASP A 208 8.08 -7.36 2.87
N ARG A 209 7.27 -8.03 2.05
CA ARG A 209 7.40 -8.02 0.58
C ARG A 209 6.32 -7.20 -0.12
N THR A 210 5.56 -6.39 0.62
CA THR A 210 4.55 -5.50 0.04
C THR A 210 5.23 -4.45 -0.87
N PRO A 211 4.74 -4.21 -2.10
CA PRO A 211 5.38 -3.31 -3.06
C PRO A 211 5.10 -1.84 -2.78
N ARG A 212 5.57 -1.37 -1.62
CA ARG A 212 5.39 0.00 -1.13
C ARG A 212 6.62 0.48 -0.37
N LEU A 213 6.70 1.79 -0.20
CA LEU A 213 7.60 2.37 0.80
C LEU A 213 7.08 2.05 2.20
N VAL A 214 7.98 1.62 3.08
CA VAL A 214 7.65 1.37 4.49
C VAL A 214 7.62 2.71 5.23
N THR A 215 6.52 2.97 5.93
CA THR A 215 6.30 4.23 6.67
C THR A 215 6.77 4.10 8.12
N VAL A 216 6.98 5.23 8.80
CA VAL A 216 7.31 5.27 10.24
C VAL A 216 6.24 4.56 11.08
N THR A 217 4.95 4.72 10.74
CA THR A 217 3.84 4.08 11.46
C THR A 217 3.95 2.55 11.44
N VAL A 218 4.30 1.97 10.29
CA VAL A 218 4.51 0.52 10.18
C VAL A 218 5.71 0.09 11.04
N LEU A 219 6.79 0.87 11.04
CA LEU A 219 7.95 0.59 11.90
C LEU A 219 7.60 0.65 13.40
N GLU A 220 6.77 1.61 13.81
CA GLU A 220 6.27 1.74 15.18
C GLU A 220 5.49 0.49 15.62
N GLU A 221 4.51 0.08 14.81
CA GLU A 221 3.68 -1.09 15.07
C GLU A 221 4.51 -2.38 15.21
N GLU A 222 5.45 -2.62 14.28
CA GLU A 222 6.27 -3.83 14.31
C GLU A 222 7.35 -3.79 15.42
N PHE A 223 7.85 -2.61 15.76
CA PHE A 223 8.81 -2.47 16.84
C PHE A 223 8.19 -2.77 18.22
N GLU A 224 6.91 -2.46 18.44
CA GLU A 224 6.21 -2.87 19.67
C GLU A 224 6.10 -4.41 19.79
N LYS A 225 5.86 -5.11 18.67
CA LYS A 225 5.86 -6.59 18.66
C LYS A 225 7.25 -7.14 19.00
N MET A 226 8.32 -6.50 18.51
CA MET A 226 9.68 -6.88 18.89
C MET A 226 9.91 -6.74 20.39
N LYS A 227 9.51 -5.64 21.03
CA LYS A 227 9.65 -5.47 22.48
C LYS A 227 8.96 -6.61 23.25
N ALA A 228 7.78 -7.02 22.81
CA ALA A 228 7.07 -8.15 23.40
C ALA A 228 7.82 -9.50 23.25
N SER A 229 8.60 -9.66 22.18
CA SER A 229 9.40 -10.87 21.91
C SER A 229 10.63 -11.03 22.81
N ARG A 230 11.05 -9.95 23.51
CA ARG A 230 12.29 -9.86 24.32
C ARG A 230 13.58 -10.13 23.53
N ALA A 231 13.57 -9.91 22.22
CA ALA A 231 14.79 -9.91 21.41
C ALA A 231 15.70 -8.73 21.79
N GLN A 232 17.01 -8.88 21.57
CA GLN A 232 18.01 -7.85 21.90
C GLN A 232 18.05 -6.75 20.83
N ILE A 233 17.85 -7.14 19.57
CA ILE A 233 17.81 -6.25 18.40
C ILE A 233 16.77 -6.75 17.39
N ALA A 234 16.24 -5.82 16.62
CA ALA A 234 15.26 -6.05 15.57
C ALA A 234 15.85 -5.72 14.21
N PHE A 235 15.42 -6.42 13.16
CA PHE A 235 15.67 -6.04 11.78
C PHE A 235 14.34 -5.97 11.04
N PHE A 236 14.09 -4.85 10.37
CA PHE A 236 13.00 -4.70 9.44
C PHE A 236 13.54 -4.83 8.02
N ILE A 237 13.15 -5.89 7.34
CA ILE A 237 13.56 -6.21 5.98
C ILE A 237 12.40 -5.90 5.05
N THR A 238 12.66 -5.10 4.02
CA THR A 238 11.72 -4.88 2.92
C THR A 238 12.37 -5.25 1.58
N LEU A 239 11.56 -5.69 0.62
CA LEU A 239 12.00 -5.88 -0.77
C LEU A 239 12.12 -4.55 -1.55
N PHE A 240 11.57 -3.48 -0.99
CA PHE A 240 11.50 -2.16 -1.60
C PHE A 240 12.36 -1.20 -0.78
N ASP A 241 11.81 -0.09 -0.32
CA ASP A 241 12.57 0.91 0.42
C ASP A 241 11.73 1.54 1.55
N PHE A 242 12.34 2.46 2.28
CA PHE A 242 11.73 3.17 3.39
C PHE A 242 11.38 4.61 3.02
N GLU A 243 10.32 5.15 3.60
CA GLU A 243 10.01 6.58 3.47
C GLU A 243 11.01 7.44 4.24
N ASP A 244 11.07 8.72 3.85
CA ASP A 244 11.79 9.74 4.58
C ASP A 244 11.40 9.74 6.07
N GLY A 245 12.39 9.88 6.94
CA GLY A 245 12.20 9.88 8.39
C GLY A 245 12.29 8.49 9.05
N CYS A 246 12.19 7.38 8.31
CA CYS A 246 12.36 6.03 8.88
C CYS A 246 13.74 5.84 9.53
N HIS A 247 14.81 6.24 8.84
CA HIS A 247 16.17 6.17 9.40
C HIS A 247 16.35 7.05 10.64
N GLN A 248 15.73 8.24 10.66
CA GLN A 248 15.74 9.12 11.82
C GLN A 248 14.97 8.50 13.00
N TYR A 249 13.84 7.86 12.72
CA TYR A 249 13.04 7.17 13.73
C TYR A 249 13.82 6.04 14.41
N VAL A 250 14.59 5.25 13.67
CA VAL A 250 15.32 4.11 14.24
C VAL A 250 16.68 4.46 14.85
N ALA A 251 17.22 5.66 14.62
CA ALA A 251 18.58 6.03 14.99
C ALA A 251 18.95 5.81 16.47
N SER A 252 17.98 5.82 17.39
CA SER A 252 18.16 5.60 18.83
C SER A 252 17.54 4.30 19.34
N LYS A 253 17.16 3.39 18.44
CA LYS A 253 16.45 2.14 18.76
C LYS A 253 17.30 0.93 18.38
N PRO A 254 17.15 -0.21 19.08
CA PRO A 254 17.71 -1.49 18.66
C PRO A 254 16.89 -2.07 17.50
N LEU A 255 16.80 -1.32 16.40
CA LEU A 255 16.07 -1.66 15.19
C LEU A 255 16.89 -1.22 13.98
N GLU A 256 17.29 -2.18 13.16
CA GLU A 256 18.00 -1.94 11.91
C GLU A 256 17.06 -2.11 10.71
N LEU A 257 17.31 -1.34 9.66
CA LEU A 257 16.51 -1.32 8.44
C LEU A 257 17.34 -1.93 7.31
N ILE A 258 16.75 -2.88 6.59
CA ILE A 258 17.35 -3.55 5.44
C ILE A 258 16.42 -3.37 4.25
N ASN A 259 16.84 -2.58 3.26
CA ASN A 259 16.04 -2.36 2.05
C ASN A 259 16.26 -3.45 1.00
N GLY A 260 15.58 -3.37 -0.13
CA GLY A 260 15.65 -4.39 -1.19
C GLY A 260 17.06 -4.58 -1.76
N ALA A 261 17.83 -3.49 -1.89
CA ALA A 261 19.19 -3.54 -2.41
C ALA A 261 20.15 -4.29 -1.46
N GLU A 262 19.93 -4.16 -0.15
CA GLU A 262 20.67 -4.88 0.89
C GLU A 262 20.16 -6.31 1.04
N PHE A 263 18.84 -6.51 1.04
CA PHE A 263 18.22 -7.83 1.13
C PHE A 263 18.64 -8.76 0.00
N TYR A 264 18.82 -8.22 -1.21
CA TYR A 264 19.38 -8.97 -2.33
C TYR A 264 20.75 -9.61 -2.01
N LYS A 265 21.61 -8.93 -1.24
CA LYS A 265 22.90 -9.49 -0.82
C LYS A 265 22.67 -10.70 0.10
N ILE A 266 21.66 -10.64 0.97
CA ILE A 266 21.24 -11.75 1.84
C ILE A 266 20.76 -12.95 1.02
N LEU A 267 19.96 -12.70 -0.02
CA LEU A 267 19.54 -13.77 -0.95
C LEU A 267 20.75 -14.47 -1.59
N LYS A 268 21.85 -13.74 -1.85
CA LYS A 268 23.13 -14.28 -2.32
C LYS A 268 24.02 -14.91 -1.25
N GLY A 269 23.59 -14.93 0.01
CA GLY A 269 24.29 -15.57 1.12
C GLY A 269 25.24 -14.66 1.89
N TYR A 270 25.17 -13.34 1.69
CA TYR A 270 25.84 -12.37 2.56
C TYR A 270 25.09 -12.24 3.89
N ASP A 271 25.80 -12.28 5.02
CA ASP A 271 25.23 -12.06 6.36
C ASP A 271 25.40 -10.58 6.76
N PRO A 272 24.31 -9.79 6.82
CA PRO A 272 24.36 -8.41 7.30
C PRO A 272 24.07 -8.28 8.80
N PHE A 273 23.77 -9.38 9.50
CA PHE A 273 23.27 -9.39 10.88
C PHE A 273 24.39 -9.55 11.92
#